data_AF-A0A8J3D8J1-F1
#
_entry.id   AF-A0A8J3D8J1-F1
#
_cell.length_a   1.000
_cell.length_b   1.000
_cell.length_c   1.000
_cell.angle_alpha   90.00
_cell.angle_beta   90.00
_cell.angle_gamma   90.00
#
_symmetry.space_group_name_H-M   'P 1'
#
loop_
_entity.id
_entity.type
_entity.pdbx_description
1 polymer ?
#
loop_
_entity_poly.entity_id
_entity_poly.type
_entity_poly.pdbx_seq_one_letter_code
_entity_poly.pdbx_strand_id
1 'polypeptide(L)' 'MMKPYLLILLILTGTLPTAQAQTPYQTDSIFIKKIFDEALANGKSYEWLRVLTTQIGGRLSGSEGAAKAVTYT' A
#
# COMPACT_ATOMS: atom_id res chain seq x y z
N MET A 1 -50.28 -32.22 1.81
CA MET A 1 -50.11 -30.99 1.02
C MET A 1 -48.72 -30.42 1.30
N MET A 2 -47.73 -30.76 0.46
CA MET A 2 -46.38 -30.20 0.56
C MET A 2 -46.41 -28.81 -0.08
N LYS A 3 -46.02 -27.77 0.66
CA LYS A 3 -46.10 -26.37 0.22
C LYS A 3 -44.92 -26.07 -0.72
N PRO A 4 -45.11 -26.01 -2.05
CA PRO A 4 -44.01 -25.93 -3.03
C PRO A 4 -43.21 -24.63 -2.92
N TYR A 5 -43.79 -23.59 -2.29
CA TYR A 5 -43.15 -22.29 -2.06
C TYR A 5 -41.92 -22.35 -1.15
N LEU A 6 -41.81 -23.37 -0.27
CA LEU A 6 -40.66 -23.51 0.64
C LEU A 6 -39.39 -23.97 -0.12
N LEU A 7 -39.56 -24.80 -1.16
CA LEU A 7 -38.47 -25.21 -2.07
C LEU A 7 -38.01 -24.04 -2.95
N ILE A 8 -38.93 -23.20 -3.42
CA ILE A 8 -38.60 -22.02 -4.23
C ILE A 8 -37.82 -20.98 -3.41
N LEU A 9 -38.17 -20.79 -2.13
CA LEU A 9 -37.47 -19.88 -1.22
C LEU A 9 -36.03 -20.34 -0.92
N LEU A 10 -35.79 -21.66 -0.83
CA LEU A 10 -34.46 -22.24 -0.59
C LEU A 10 -33.52 -22.07 -1.79
N ILE A 11 -34.06 -22.14 -3.01
CA ILE A 11 -33.29 -21.95 -4.25
C ILE A 11 -32.95 -20.46 -4.44
N LEU A 12 -33.84 -19.55 -4.04
CA LEU A 12 -33.65 -18.10 -4.19
C LEU A 12 -32.58 -17.51 -3.25
N THR A 13 -32.35 -18.12 -2.08
CA THR A 13 -31.30 -17.68 -1.14
C THR A 13 -29.94 -18.32 -1.41
N GLY A 14 -29.88 -19.42 -2.17
CA GLY A 14 -28.65 -20.16 -2.46
C GLY A 14 -27.70 -19.49 -3.48
N THR A 15 -28.15 -18.45 -4.18
CA THR A 15 -27.36 -17.76 -5.23
C THR A 15 -26.81 -16.40 -4.80
N LEU A 16 -26.77 -16.09 -3.50
CA LEU A 16 -26.10 -14.88 -3.02
C LEU A 16 -24.60 -14.98 -3.32
N PRO A 17 -24.00 -14.05 -4.10
CA PRO A 17 -22.55 -14.04 -4.29
C PRO A 17 -21.89 -13.82 -2.93
N THR A 18 -21.05 -14.76 -2.51
CA THR A 18 -20.24 -14.62 -1.31
C THR A 18 -19.29 -13.44 -1.52
N ALA A 19 -19.56 -12.32 -0.85
CA ALA A 19 -18.65 -11.17 -0.84
C ALA A 19 -17.35 -11.57 -0.14
N GLN A 20 -16.33 -11.96 -0.91
CA GLN A 20 -14.97 -12.15 -0.41
C GLN A 20 -14.37 -10.77 -0.13
N ALA A 21 -14.64 -10.21 1.04
CA ALA A 21 -14.19 -8.88 1.44
C ALA A 21 -12.73 -8.83 1.93
N GLN A 22 -12.12 -9.98 2.22
CA GLN A 22 -10.78 -10.05 2.82
C GLN A 22 -9.84 -10.86 1.93
N THR A 23 -8.75 -10.23 1.52
CA THR A 23 -7.60 -10.89 0.89
C THR A 23 -6.93 -11.86 1.87
N PRO A 24 -6.22 -12.90 1.40
CA PRO A 24 -5.52 -13.82 2.29
C PRO A 24 -4.40 -13.09 3.05
N TYR A 25 -4.51 -13.00 4.38
CA TYR A 25 -3.53 -12.35 5.29
C TYR A 25 -2.08 -12.79 5.05
N GLN A 26 -1.87 -14.04 4.63
CA GLN A 26 -0.53 -14.58 4.32
C GLN A 26 0.12 -13.88 3.12
N THR A 27 -0.66 -13.51 2.11
CA THR A 27 -0.16 -12.80 0.93
C THR A 27 0.32 -11.40 1.30
N ASP A 28 -0.42 -10.70 2.16
CA ASP A 28 -0.07 -9.35 2.62
C ASP A 28 1.20 -9.38 3.48
N SER A 29 1.35 -10.36 4.37
CA SER A 29 2.55 -10.53 5.19
C SER A 29 3.82 -10.74 4.35
N ILE A 30 3.73 -11.61 3.33
CA ILE A 30 4.86 -11.86 2.41
C ILE A 30 5.20 -10.59 1.63
N PHE A 31 4.20 -9.83 1.18
CA PHE A 31 4.42 -8.58 0.47
C PHE A 31 5.10 -7.52 1.34
N ILE A 32 4.64 -7.33 2.59
CA ILE A 32 5.25 -6.40 3.54
C ILE A 32 6.70 -6.82 3.85
N LYS A 33 6.96 -8.12 4.03
CA LYS A 33 8.33 -8.62 4.23
C LYS A 33 9.23 -8.27 3.06
N LYS A 34 8.74 -8.42 1.82
CA LYS A 34 9.51 -8.04 0.61
C LYS A 34 9.85 -6.55 0.59
N ILE A 35 8.91 -5.67 0.94
CA ILE A 35 9.18 -4.22 1.05
C ILE A 35 10.26 -3.96 2.11
N PHE A 36 10.16 -4.61 3.26
CA PHE A 36 11.13 -4.47 4.34
C PHE A 36 12.53 -4.93 3.92
N ASP A 37 12.63 -6.13 3.32
CA ASP A 37 13.90 -6.69 2.85
C ASP A 37 14.53 -5.78 1.78
N GLU A 38 13.74 -5.26 0.84
CA GLU A 38 14.20 -4.35 -0.21
C GLU A 38 14.68 -3.01 0.35
N ALA A 39 13.96 -2.43 1.32
CA ALA A 39 14.35 -1.19 1.97
C ALA A 39 15.67 -1.34 2.76
N LEU A 40 15.93 -2.52 3.32
CA LEU A 40 17.15 -2.81 4.07
C LEU A 40 18.34 -3.11 3.14
N ALA A 41 18.12 -3.85 2.06
CA ALA A 41 19.18 -4.24 1.13
C ALA A 41 19.54 -3.14 0.12
N ASN A 42 18.54 -2.42 -0.40
CA ASN A 42 18.67 -1.49 -1.52
C ASN A 42 18.18 -0.06 -1.18
N GLY A 43 18.04 0.26 0.12
CA GLY A 43 17.58 1.56 0.59
C GLY A 43 18.47 2.72 0.12
N LYS A 44 17.86 3.77 -0.44
CA LYS A 44 18.55 4.98 -0.92
C LYS A 44 18.46 6.17 0.05
N SER A 45 17.77 6.01 1.17
CA SER A 45 17.47 7.08 2.14
C SER A 45 18.71 7.81 2.64
N TYR A 46 19.79 7.06 2.92
CA TYR A 46 21.04 7.65 3.40
C TYR A 46 21.75 8.48 2.32
N GLU A 47 21.81 7.98 1.09
CA GLU A 47 22.40 8.73 -0.03
C GLU A 47 21.60 9.98 -0.36
N TRP A 48 20.26 9.89 -0.35
CA TRP A 48 19.40 11.06 -0.51
C TRP A 48 19.62 12.09 0.59
N LEU A 49 19.68 11.66 1.85
CA LEU A 49 19.95 12.55 2.98
C LEU A 49 21.34 13.19 2.87
N ARG A 50 22.34 12.44 2.41
CA ARG A 50 23.68 12.96 2.16
C ARG A 50 23.63 14.09 1.13
N VAL A 51 23.03 13.88 -0.05
CA VAL A 51 22.91 14.93 -1.08
C VAL A 51 22.19 16.17 -0.52
N LEU A 52 21.08 15.96 0.19
CA LEU A 52 20.32 17.05 0.79
C LEU A 52 21.15 17.84 1.81
N THR A 53 22.00 17.20 2.61
CA THR A 53 22.74 17.87 3.69
C THR A 53 24.10 18.42 3.25
N THR A 54 24.80 17.75 2.34
CA THR A 54 26.15 18.11 1.93
C THR A 54 26.22 18.90 0.63
N GLN A 55 25.29 18.70 -0.30
CA GLN A 55 25.28 19.41 -1.58
C GLN A 55 24.30 20.59 -1.59
N ILE A 56 23.07 20.38 -1.11
CA ILE A 56 22.05 21.45 -1.09
C ILE A 56 22.19 22.32 0.17
N GLY A 57 22.35 21.71 1.34
CA GLY A 57 22.52 22.43 2.60
C GLY A 57 21.23 23.07 3.12
N GLY A 58 21.33 24.30 3.64
CA GLY A 58 20.24 25.01 4.33
C GLY A 58 19.03 25.29 3.42
N ARG A 59 17.84 24.88 3.88
CA ARG A 59 16.59 24.87 3.10
C ARG A 59 15.47 25.61 3.83
N LEU A 60 15.76 26.86 4.20
CA LEU A 60 14.76 27.80 4.70
C LEU A 60 13.72 28.05 3.60
N SER A 61 12.43 28.04 3.93
CA SER A 61 11.37 28.25 2.95
C SER A 61 11.57 29.55 2.16
N GLY A 62 11.41 29.48 0.83
CA GLY A 62 11.65 30.61 -0.08
C GLY A 62 13.11 30.89 -0.41
N SER A 63 14.07 30.15 0.15
CA SER A 63 15.49 30.28 -0.20
C SER A 63 15.85 29.51 -1.48
N GLU A 64 17.02 29.82 -2.04
CA GLU A 64 17.58 29.06 -3.17
C GLU A 64 17.80 27.58 -2.82
N GLY A 65 18.23 27.28 -1.59
CA GLY A 65 18.41 25.90 -1.11
C GLY A 65 17.10 25.12 -1.03
N ALA A 66 15.99 25.78 -0.68
CA ALA A 66 14.67 25.16 -0.72
C ALA A 66 14.24 24.84 -2.16
N ALA A 67 14.45 25.76 -3.11
CA ALA A 67 14.14 25.52 -4.53
C ALA A 67 14.98 24.36 -5.10
N LYS A 68 16.28 24.33 -4.80
CA LYS A 68 17.19 23.23 -5.21
C LYS A 68 16.76 21.88 -4.65
N ALA A 69 16.30 21.83 -3.40
CA ALA A 69 15.79 20.60 -2.80
C ALA A 69 14.54 20.07 -3.52
N VAL A 70 13.63 20.97 -3.93
CA VAL A 70 12.45 20.60 -4.72
C VAL A 70 12.83 20.11 -6.12
N THR A 71 13.81 20.72 -6.79
CA THR A 71 14.26 20.24 -8.12
C THR A 71 14.92 18.86 -8.06
N TYR A 72 15.51 18.50 -6.92
CA TYR A 72 16.20 17.22 -6.73
C TYR A 72 15.26 16.03 -6.51
N THR A 73 14.08 16.24 -5.91
CA THR A 73 13.07 15.20 -5.60
C THR A 73 11.92 15.20 -6.59
#